data_AF-A0A6C0B1Y7-F1
#
_entry.id   AF-A0A6C0B1Y7-F1
#
_cell.length_a   1.000
_cell.length_b   1.000
_cell.length_c   1.000
_cell.angle_alpha   90.00
_cell.angle_beta   90.00
_cell.angle_gamma   90.00
#
_symmetry.space_group_name_H-M   'P 1'
#
loop_
_entity.id
_entity.type
_entity.pdbx_description
1 polymer ?
#
loop_
_entity_poly.entity_id
_entity_poly.type
_entity_poly.pdbx_seq_one_letter_code
_entity_poly.pdbx_strand_id
1 'polypeptide(L)'
;MSITNGKYSAFSADVQELIVRAAHIYVNISSNADGSALVNDNTGAPISRRLITAMNYTYPVVDQSTGQEVLGNYKISFSDGTFFELADNNTGAWYLLEGIEPSVYKQLV
;
A
#
# COMPACT_ATOMS: atom_id res chain seq x y z
N MET A 1 4.28 -8.84 -23.98
CA MET A 1 4.35 -9.02 -22.50
C MET A 1 2.90 -9.06 -22.02
N SER A 2 2.48 -10.10 -21.30
CA SER A 2 1.08 -10.26 -20.89
C SER A 2 0.74 -9.30 -19.76
N ILE A 3 -0.38 -8.58 -19.87
CA ILE A 3 -0.95 -7.76 -18.79
C ILE A 3 -1.55 -8.73 -17.78
N THR A 4 -0.85 -8.97 -16.67
CA THR A 4 -1.38 -9.81 -15.60
C THR A 4 -2.17 -8.94 -14.63
N ASN A 5 -3.49 -8.93 -14.78
CA ASN A 5 -4.39 -8.31 -13.80
C ASN A 5 -4.15 -8.94 -12.41
N GLY A 6 -4.13 -8.10 -11.37
CA GLY A 6 -4.12 -8.58 -9.98
C GLY A 6 -2.74 -8.81 -9.35
N LYS A 7 -1.67 -8.17 -9.85
CA LYS A 7 -0.32 -8.20 -9.23
C LYS A 7 -0.32 -7.84 -7.73
N TYR A 8 -1.26 -7.01 -7.29
CA TYR A 8 -1.43 -6.58 -5.89
C TYR A 8 -2.71 -7.09 -5.23
N SER A 9 -3.34 -8.14 -5.79
CA SER A 9 -4.59 -8.70 -5.27
C SER A 9 -4.44 -9.28 -3.85
N ALA A 10 -3.33 -10.00 -3.60
CA ALA A 10 -3.02 -10.54 -2.28
C ALA A 10 -2.83 -9.43 -1.25
N PHE A 11 -2.05 -8.39 -1.57
CA PHE A 11 -1.86 -7.24 -0.68
C PHE A 11 -3.18 -6.52 -0.37
N SER A 12 -4.01 -6.29 -1.40
CA SER A 12 -5.31 -5.66 -1.23
C SER A 12 -6.25 -6.49 -0.35
N ALA A 13 -6.16 -7.83 -0.44
CA ALA A 13 -6.92 -8.76 0.39
C ALA A 13 -6.44 -8.76 1.85
N ASP A 14 -5.12 -8.85 2.08
CA ASP A 14 -4.51 -8.84 3.42
C ASP A 14 -4.84 -7.54 4.16
N VAL A 15 -4.78 -6.40 3.46
CA VAL A 15 -5.14 -5.11 4.07
C VAL A 15 -6.63 -5.02 4.33
N GLN A 16 -7.51 -5.52 3.44
CA GLN A 16 -8.94 -5.57 3.75
C GLN A 16 -9.23 -6.44 4.98
N GLU A 17 -8.57 -7.59 5.12
CA GLU A 17 -8.71 -8.43 6.33
C GLU A 17 -8.29 -7.67 7.59
N LEU A 18 -7.18 -6.93 7.52
CA LEU A 18 -6.70 -6.13 8.63
C LEU A 18 -7.57 -4.90 8.93
N ILE A 19 -8.16 -4.23 7.94
CA ILE A 19 -9.07 -3.09 8.17
C ILE A 19 -10.34 -3.59 8.87
N VAL A 20 -10.81 -4.79 8.51
CA VAL A 20 -11.99 -5.41 9.13
C VAL A 20 -11.71 -5.83 10.58
N ARG A 21 -10.46 -6.15 10.93
CA ARG A 21 -10.07 -6.65 12.27
C ARG A 21 -9.40 -5.62 13.19
N ALA A 22 -8.69 -4.65 12.64
CA ALA A 22 -7.88 -3.66 13.35
C ALA A 22 -8.24 -2.24 12.89
N ALA A 23 -8.53 -1.35 13.83
CA ALA A 23 -8.94 0.03 13.50
C ALA A 23 -7.80 0.90 12.96
N HIS A 24 -6.54 0.49 13.17
CA HIS A 24 -5.35 1.19 12.66
C HIS A 24 -4.33 0.18 12.14
N ILE A 25 -3.82 0.41 10.93
CA ILE A 25 -2.79 -0.42 10.30
C ILE A 25 -1.53 0.41 10.09
N TYR A 26 -0.42 -0.05 10.66
CA TYR A 26 0.90 0.47 10.40
C TYR A 26 1.61 -0.37 9.34
N VAL A 27 2.45 0.27 8.53
CA VAL A 27 3.22 -0.41 7.49
C VAL A 27 4.70 -0.03 7.54
N ASN A 28 5.54 -1.03 7.30
CA ASN A 28 6.92 -0.86 6.87
C ASN A 28 7.03 -1.32 5.42
N ILE A 29 7.77 -0.59 4.58
CA ILE A 29 8.01 -1.00 3.20
C ILE A 29 9.52 -1.00 2.94
N SER A 30 10.02 -2.08 2.35
CA SER A 30 11.43 -2.35 2.10
C SER A 30 11.69 -2.80 0.67
N SER A 31 12.89 -2.54 0.18
CA SER A 31 13.38 -3.01 -1.14
C SER A 31 13.89 -4.45 -1.10
N ASN A 32 14.02 -5.05 0.09
CA ASN A 32 14.50 -6.42 0.29
C ASN A 32 13.61 -7.21 1.27
N ALA A 33 13.69 -8.54 1.16
CA ALA A 33 12.81 -9.48 1.86
C ALA A 33 13.05 -9.55 3.37
N ASP A 34 14.26 -9.23 3.83
CA ASP A 34 14.59 -9.23 5.26
C ASP A 34 14.16 -7.93 5.98
N GLY A 35 13.63 -6.95 5.24
CA GLY A 35 13.13 -5.69 5.77
C GLY A 35 14.19 -4.65 6.10
N SER A 36 15.49 -4.94 5.94
CA SER A 36 16.59 -4.07 6.39
C SER A 36 16.80 -2.81 5.55
N ALA A 37 16.34 -2.79 4.29
CA ALA A 37 16.50 -1.65 3.38
C ALA A 37 15.14 -1.00 3.09
N LEU A 38 14.72 -0.07 3.95
CA LEU A 38 13.45 0.66 3.81
C LEU A 38 13.41 1.51 2.54
N VAL A 39 12.25 1.56 1.89
CA VAL A 39 11.97 2.53 0.83
C VAL A 39 11.47 3.85 1.41
N ASN A 40 11.68 4.92 0.65
CA ASN A 40 11.31 6.27 1.06
C ASN A 40 9.94 6.68 0.53
N ASP A 41 9.27 7.57 1.25
CA ASP A 41 8.05 8.25 0.81
C ASP A 41 8.36 9.39 -0.19
N ASN A 42 7.32 10.10 -0.60
CA ASN A 42 7.43 11.23 -1.53
C ASN A 42 8.27 12.42 -1.01
N THR A 43 8.66 12.42 0.27
CA THR A 43 9.52 13.44 0.90
C THR A 43 10.95 12.96 1.09
N GLY A 44 11.24 11.69 0.79
CA GLY A 44 12.54 11.07 1.01
C GLY A 44 12.70 10.45 2.41
N ALA A 45 11.65 10.42 3.23
CA ALA A 45 11.68 9.81 4.56
C ALA A 45 11.43 8.30 4.48
N PRO A 46 12.16 7.46 5.23
CA PRO A 46 11.97 6.01 5.21
C PRO A 46 10.59 5.62 5.75
N ILE A 47 9.93 4.67 5.07
CA ILE A 47 8.60 4.19 5.41
C ILE A 47 8.74 3.12 6.49
N SER A 48 8.96 3.56 7.73
CA SER A 48 8.96 2.71 8.93
C SER A 48 7.76 2.99 9.81
N ARG A 49 7.00 1.92 10.11
CA ARG A 49 5.84 1.92 11.02
C ARG A 49 4.92 3.13 10.79
N ARG A 50 4.47 3.31 9.55
CA ARG A 50 3.65 4.45 9.11
C ARG A 50 2.17 4.08 9.14
N LEU A 51 1.33 4.92 9.74
CA LEU A 51 -0.12 4.67 9.82
C LEU A 51 -0.77 4.93 8.45
N ILE A 52 -1.42 3.91 7.90
CA ILE A 52 -2.15 3.98 6.64
C ILE A 52 -3.50 4.69 6.87
N THR A 53 -3.84 5.65 6.02
CA THR A 53 -5.16 6.30 6.00
C THR A 53 -5.96 5.98 4.75
N ALA A 54 -5.29 5.75 3.62
CA ALA A 54 -5.95 5.38 2.37
C ALA A 54 -5.03 4.56 1.48
N MET A 55 -5.64 3.72 0.64
CA MET A 55 -4.96 3.02 -0.42
C MET A 55 -5.78 3.10 -1.70
N ASN A 56 -5.12 3.39 -2.81
CA ASN A 56 -5.77 3.54 -4.11
C ASN A 56 -4.97 2.76 -5.14
N TYR A 57 -5.66 1.98 -5.95
CA TYR A 57 -5.08 1.34 -7.13
C TYR A 57 -5.78 1.84 -8.38
N THR A 58 -5.00 2.35 -9.31
CA THR A 58 -5.45 2.72 -10.65
C THR A 58 -4.99 1.64 -11.62
N TYR A 59 -5.94 1.00 -12.31
CA TYR A 59 -5.62 -0.01 -13.31
C TYR A 59 -4.87 0.60 -14.51
N PRO A 60 -3.96 -0.15 -15.15
CA PRO A 60 -3.38 0.26 -16.42
C PRO A 60 -4.47 0.35 -17.49
N VAL A 61 -4.35 1.33 -18.38
CA VAL A 61 -5.30 1.56 -19.47
C VAL A 61 -4.56 1.90 -20.76
N VAL A 62 -5.17 1.62 -21.91
CA VAL A 62 -4.70 2.13 -23.19
C VAL A 62 -5.38 3.47 -23.45
N ASP A 63 -4.59 4.52 -23.60
CA ASP A 63 -5.10 5.82 -24.03
C ASP A 63 -5.59 5.71 -25.48
N GLN A 64 -6.90 5.89 -25.67
CA GLN A 64 -7.55 5.75 -26.97
C GLN A 64 -7.13 6.82 -27.98
N SER A 65 -6.61 7.96 -27.53
CA SER A 65 -6.19 9.06 -28.39
C SER A 65 -4.77 8.88 -28.95
N THR A 66 -3.89 8.25 -28.17
CA THR A 66 -2.47 8.07 -28.52
C THR A 66 -2.11 6.61 -28.84
N GLY A 67 -2.96 5.66 -28.47
CA GLY A 67 -2.70 4.22 -28.56
C GLY A 67 -1.64 3.73 -27.57
N GLN A 68 -1.19 4.58 -26.64
CA GLN A 68 -0.13 4.26 -25.69
C GLN A 68 -0.70 3.62 -24.42
N GLU A 69 0.09 2.72 -23.83
CA GLU A 69 -0.21 2.15 -22.52
C GLU A 69 0.11 3.16 -21.42
N VAL A 70 -0.89 3.50 -20.61
CA VAL A 70 -0.74 4.23 -19.37
C VAL A 70 -0.64 3.21 -18.25
N LEU A 71 0.51 3.20 -17.58
CA LEU A 71 0.77 2.26 -16.49
C LEU A 71 -0.20 2.49 -15.34
N GLY A 72 -0.62 1.38 -14.73
CA GLY A 72 -1.33 1.39 -13.47
C GLY A 72 -0.41 1.86 -12.35
N ASN A 73 -1.03 2.24 -11.24
CA ASN A 73 -0.32 2.87 -10.15
C ASN A 73 -0.98 2.54 -8.81
N TYR A 74 -0.15 2.22 -7.83
CA TYR A 74 -0.55 1.95 -6.47
C TYR A 74 -0.09 3.08 -5.54
N LYS A 75 -1.02 3.65 -4.77
CA LYS A 75 -0.74 4.74 -3.84
C LYS A 75 -1.21 4.40 -2.42
N ILE A 76 -0.32 4.55 -1.45
CA ILE A 76 -0.61 4.47 -0.01
C ILE A 76 -0.46 5.87 0.58
N SER A 77 -1.49 6.37 1.25
CA SER A 77 -1.45 7.65 1.96
C SER A 77 -1.30 7.42 3.45
N PHE A 78 -0.48 8.24 4.09
CA PHE A 78 -0.18 8.14 5.52
C PHE A 78 -0.87 9.24 6.32
N SER A 79 -0.95 9.06 7.64
CA SER A 79 -1.65 9.98 8.56
C SER A 79 -1.05 11.37 8.68
N ASP A 80 0.21 11.55 8.29
CA ASP A 80 0.88 12.85 8.28
C ASP A 80 0.83 13.55 6.91
N GLY A 81 0.07 12.99 5.96
CA GLY A 81 -0.15 13.56 4.64
C GLY A 81 0.90 13.18 3.59
N THR A 82 1.98 12.47 3.96
CA THR A 82 2.90 11.92 2.95
C THR A 82 2.34 10.64 2.32
N PHE A 83 2.97 10.18 1.24
CA PHE A 83 2.51 9.01 0.52
C PHE A 83 3.65 8.21 -0.10
N PHE A 84 3.36 6.94 -0.34
CA PHE A 84 4.16 6.04 -1.15
C PHE A 84 3.41 5.73 -2.45
N GLU A 85 4.13 5.72 -3.57
CA GLU A 85 3.55 5.49 -4.89
C GLU A 85 4.44 4.56 -5.71
N LEU A 86 3.82 3.62 -6.42
CA LEU A 86 4.53 2.62 -7.21
C LEU A 86 3.77 2.33 -8.51
N ALA A 87 4.40 2.64 -9.64
CA ALA A 87 3.90 2.25 -10.95
C ALA A 87 4.03 0.73 -11.17
N ASP A 88 3.11 0.16 -11.95
CA ASP A 88 2.99 -1.30 -12.16
C ASP A 88 4.23 -1.96 -12.80
N ASN A 89 5.05 -1.18 -13.49
CA ASN A 89 6.29 -1.63 -14.13
C ASN A 89 7.47 -1.84 -13.16
N ASN A 90 7.34 -1.45 -11.89
CA ASN A 90 8.41 -1.66 -10.91
C ASN A 90 8.58 -3.14 -10.51
N THR A 91 9.80 -3.47 -10.08
CA THR A 91 10.25 -4.79 -9.61
C THR A 91 9.57 -5.27 -8.32
N GLY A 92 8.71 -4.46 -7.70
CA GLY A 92 7.98 -4.77 -6.47
C GLY A 92 8.71 -4.29 -5.21
N ALA A 93 7.99 -4.31 -4.10
CA ALA A 93 8.51 -3.97 -2.77
C ALA A 93 8.02 -5.01 -1.75
N TRP A 94 8.79 -5.19 -0.69
CA TRP A 94 8.44 -6.02 0.46
C TRP A 94 7.73 -5.18 1.51
N TYR A 95 6.76 -5.74 2.22
CA TYR A 95 6.00 -5.00 3.24
C TYR A 95 5.79 -5.83 4.50
N LEU A 96 5.67 -5.14 5.63
CA LEU A 96 5.22 -5.69 6.92
C LEU A 96 4.06 -4.83 7.42
N LEU A 97 2.91 -5.48 7.65
CA LEU A 97 1.73 -4.84 8.21
C LEU A 97 1.59 -5.19 9.69
N GLU A 98 1.34 -4.18 10.52
CA GLU A 98 1.07 -4.31 11.95
C GLU A 98 -0.31 -3.71 12.24
N GLY A 99 -1.28 -4.55 12.61
CA GLY A 99 -2.59 -4.09 13.06
C GLY A 99 -2.60 -3.77 14.55
N ILE A 100 -3.26 -2.70 14.97
CA ILE A 100 -3.64 -2.46 16.36
C ILE A 100 -5.15 -2.61 16.49
N GLU A 101 -5.60 -3.58 17.28
CA GLU A 101 -6.98 -3.62 17.75
C GLU A 101 -7.20 -2.45 18.71
N PRO A 102 -8.20 -1.57 18.48
CA PRO A 102 -8.47 -0.48 19.40
C PRO A 102 -8.98 -1.05 20.72
N SER A 103 -8.41 -0.61 21.84
CA SER A 103 -8.97 -0.88 23.16
C SER A 103 -10.30 -0.13 23.31
N VAL A 104 -11.41 -0.85 23.17
CA VAL A 104 -12.76 -0.29 23.35
C VAL A 104 -13.24 -0.59 24.78
N TYR A 105 -13.45 0.47 25.58
CA TYR A 105 -14.20 0.34 26.83
C TYR A 105 -15.67 0.04 26.50
N LYS A 106 -16.15 -1.13 26.91
CA LYS A 106 -17.58 -1.49 26.83
C LYS A 106 -18.24 -1.16 28.16
N GLN A 107 -19.31 -0.37 28.14
CA GLN A 107 -20.16 -0.16 29.30
C GLN A 107 -20.87 -1.49 29.63
N LEU A 108 -20.76 -1.93 30.88
CA LEU A 108 -21.61 -3.01 31.39
C LEU A 108 -23.02 -2.44 31.59
N VAL A 109 -23.98 -2.92 30.82
CA VAL A 109 -25.41 -2.85 31.15
C VAL A 109 -25.88 -4.25 31.52
#